data_AF-A0A7V0ZHB6-F1
#
_entry.id   AF-A0A7V0ZHB6-F1
#
_cell.length_a   1.000
_cell.length_b   1.000
_cell.length_c   1.000
_cell.angle_alpha   90.00
_cell.angle_beta   90.00
_cell.angle_gamma   90.00
#
_symmetry.space_group_name_H-M   'P 1'
#
loop_
_entity.id
_entity.type
_entity.pdbx_description
1 polymer ?
#
loop_
_entity_poly.entity_id
_entity_poly.type
_entity_poly.pdbx_seq_one_letter_code
_entity_poly.pdbx_strand_id
1 'polypeptide(L)'
;MRTFIDLSHTVEHGMVTYKGLPAPIICDFLSREASKKHYAEGTTFHIGKIEMVANTGTYLDSPFHRYADGRDISELRLELIADLKGLVFRADPGERAIGPELFSEADVCGKAVLIHTGWAKYWGSEQYFEDHPYLTEEAAQWLKSSGPALVGIDSLNIDDTSGGH
;
A
#
# COMPACT_ATOMS: atom_id res chain seq x y z
N MET A 1 -6.75 27.44 -0.16
CA MET A 1 -7.45 26.20 -0.55
C MET A 1 -6.47 25.04 -0.28
N ARG A 2 -6.91 23.95 0.35
CA ARG A 2 -6.04 22.77 0.56
C ARG A 2 -5.96 21.97 -0.74
N THR A 3 -4.78 21.46 -1.07
CA THR A 3 -4.54 20.56 -2.22
C THR A 3 -4.40 19.14 -1.69
N PHE A 4 -5.08 18.19 -2.32
CA PHE A 4 -4.93 16.76 -2.04
C PHE A 4 -4.18 16.11 -3.21
N ILE A 5 -3.26 15.19 -2.89
CA ILE A 5 -2.49 14.40 -3.85
C ILE A 5 -2.86 12.94 -3.61
N ASP A 6 -3.30 12.26 -4.68
CA ASP A 6 -3.56 10.83 -4.64
C ASP A 6 -2.23 10.06 -4.73
N LEU A 7 -2.01 9.14 -3.79
CA LEU A 7 -0.82 8.30 -3.72
C LEU A 7 -1.15 6.83 -4.02
N SER A 8 -2.36 6.54 -4.50
CA SER A 8 -2.82 5.20 -4.77
C SER A 8 -2.71 4.82 -6.25
N HIS A 9 -2.38 3.55 -6.49
CA HIS A 9 -2.52 2.96 -7.81
C HIS A 9 -3.96 2.50 -8.05
N THR A 10 -4.45 2.70 -9.28
CA THR A 10 -5.73 2.11 -9.72
C THR A 10 -5.64 0.59 -9.72
N VAL A 11 -6.66 -0.07 -9.15
CA VAL A 11 -6.83 -1.52 -9.14
C VAL A 11 -7.93 -1.91 -10.12
N GLU A 12 -7.65 -2.87 -10.99
CA GLU A 12 -8.56 -3.33 -12.04
C GLU A 12 -8.84 -4.83 -11.92
N HIS A 13 -9.96 -5.28 -12.48
CA HIS A 13 -10.29 -6.71 -12.51
C HIS A 13 -9.18 -7.53 -13.18
N GLY A 14 -8.70 -8.57 -12.51
CA GLY A 14 -7.67 -9.47 -13.04
C GLY A 14 -6.24 -8.90 -12.98
N MET A 15 -6.05 -7.70 -12.42
CA MET A 15 -4.73 -7.10 -12.26
C MET A 15 -3.90 -7.87 -11.23
N VAL A 16 -2.75 -8.38 -11.66
CA VAL A 16 -1.78 -8.97 -10.72
C VAL A 16 -1.03 -7.84 -10.02
N THR A 17 -1.11 -7.81 -8.70
CA THR A 17 -0.39 -6.82 -7.87
C THR A 17 0.73 -7.45 -7.04
N TYR A 18 0.74 -8.77 -6.93
CA TYR A 18 1.79 -9.56 -6.27
C TYR A 18 1.80 -10.97 -6.87
N LYS A 19 2.95 -11.46 -7.32
CA LYS A 19 3.05 -12.79 -7.97
C LYS A 19 2.70 -13.89 -6.96
N GLY A 20 1.79 -14.79 -7.35
CA GLY A 20 1.34 -15.91 -6.51
C GLY A 20 0.09 -15.62 -5.66
N LEU A 21 -0.37 -14.37 -5.56
CA LEU A 21 -1.64 -14.04 -4.92
C LEU A 21 -2.80 -14.00 -5.94
N PRO A 22 -4.04 -14.30 -5.52
CA PRO A 22 -5.21 -14.16 -6.38
C PRO A 22 -5.39 -12.70 -6.86
N ALA A 23 -5.64 -12.53 -8.16
CA ALA A 23 -6.02 -11.24 -8.73
C ALA A 23 -7.45 -10.83 -8.30
N PRO A 24 -7.75 -9.53 -8.17
CA PRO A 24 -9.05 -9.07 -7.72
C PRO A 24 -10.15 -9.34 -8.76
N ILE A 25 -11.32 -9.69 -8.27
CA ILE A 25 -12.56 -9.77 -9.06
C ILE A 25 -13.36 -8.51 -8.81
N ILE A 26 -13.46 -7.67 -9.84
CA ILE A 26 -14.27 -6.45 -9.82
C ILE A 26 -15.31 -6.60 -10.93
N CYS A 27 -16.58 -6.79 -10.55
CA CYS A 27 -17.65 -7.04 -11.50
C CYS A 27 -19.00 -6.53 -10.98
N ASP A 28 -20.04 -6.65 -11.80
CA ASP A 28 -21.40 -6.30 -11.38
C ASP A 28 -21.98 -7.41 -10.49
N PHE A 29 -22.41 -7.05 -9.29
CA PHE A 29 -23.38 -7.85 -8.55
C PHE A 29 -24.79 -7.64 -9.14
N LEU A 30 -25.14 -6.38 -9.39
CA LEU A 30 -26.35 -5.98 -10.09
C LEU A 30 -26.03 -4.86 -11.08
N SER A 31 -26.09 -5.16 -12.37
CA SER A 31 -25.90 -4.15 -13.41
C SER A 31 -27.07 -3.18 -13.48
N ARG A 32 -26.84 -1.97 -14.04
CA ARG A 32 -27.92 -0.97 -14.25
C ARG A 32 -29.07 -1.54 -15.05
N GLU A 33 -28.77 -2.32 -16.10
CA GLU A 33 -29.77 -2.96 -16.94
C GLU A 33 -30.54 -4.06 -16.20
N ALA A 34 -29.83 -4.91 -15.45
CA ALA A 34 -30.47 -5.96 -14.66
C ALA A 34 -31.38 -5.38 -13.57
N SER A 35 -31.01 -4.23 -12.99
CA SER A 35 -31.79 -3.56 -11.94
C SER A 35 -33.21 -3.19 -12.39
N LYS A 36 -33.44 -2.92 -13.67
CA LYS A 36 -34.78 -2.57 -14.21
C LYS A 36 -35.85 -3.62 -13.93
N LYS A 37 -35.46 -4.89 -13.73
CA LYS A 37 -36.39 -5.99 -13.39
C LYS A 37 -36.86 -5.96 -11.94
N HIS A 38 -36.18 -5.20 -11.08
CA HIS A 38 -36.41 -5.16 -9.63
C HIS A 38 -37.06 -3.85 -9.15
N TYR A 39 -37.03 -2.80 -9.98
CA TYR A 39 -37.46 -1.46 -9.62
C TYR A 39 -38.48 -0.88 -10.60
N ALA A 40 -39.20 0.15 -10.17
CA ALA A 40 -40.18 0.84 -11.00
C ALA A 40 -39.52 1.51 -12.21
N GLU A 41 -40.31 1.75 -13.25
CA GLU A 41 -39.86 2.45 -14.46
C GLU A 41 -39.19 3.78 -14.10
N GLY A 42 -38.07 4.08 -14.78
CA GLY A 42 -37.25 5.26 -14.51
C GLY A 42 -36.28 5.13 -13.32
N THR A 43 -36.34 4.05 -12.55
CA THR A 43 -35.44 3.81 -11.40
C THR A 43 -34.43 2.71 -11.72
N THR A 44 -33.13 3.02 -11.67
CA THR A 44 -32.06 2.04 -11.88
C THR A 44 -30.93 2.20 -10.88
N PHE A 45 -30.27 1.08 -10.55
CA PHE A 45 -29.15 1.04 -9.62
C PHE A 45 -28.01 0.21 -10.21
N HIS A 46 -26.79 0.51 -9.79
CA HIS A 46 -25.62 -0.32 -10.03
C HIS A 46 -25.07 -0.75 -8.68
N ILE A 47 -24.77 -2.04 -8.54
CA ILE A 47 -24.11 -2.59 -7.35
C ILE A 47 -22.92 -3.39 -7.86
N GLY A 48 -21.71 -2.91 -7.54
CA GLY A 48 -20.48 -3.64 -7.81
C GLY A 48 -20.22 -4.72 -6.75
N LYS A 49 -19.56 -5.81 -7.16
CA LYS A 49 -18.92 -6.79 -6.30
C LYS A 49 -17.42 -6.63 -6.43
N ILE A 50 -16.74 -6.61 -5.29
CA ILE A 50 -15.28 -6.62 -5.20
C ILE A 50 -14.89 -7.80 -4.32
N GLU A 51 -14.00 -8.65 -4.82
CA GLU A 51 -13.35 -9.73 -4.10
C GLU A 51 -11.85 -9.60 -4.33
N MET A 52 -11.08 -9.43 -3.26
CA MET A 52 -9.63 -9.22 -3.33
C MET A 52 -8.97 -9.63 -2.02
N VAL A 53 -7.68 -9.96 -2.08
CA VAL A 53 -6.87 -10.06 -0.87
C VAL A 53 -6.55 -8.66 -0.35
N ALA A 54 -6.30 -8.51 0.96
CA ALA A 54 -6.06 -7.20 1.56
C ALA A 54 -4.77 -6.52 1.03
N ASN A 55 -3.79 -7.31 0.60
CA ASN A 55 -2.50 -6.86 0.04
C ASN A 55 -2.57 -6.60 -1.49
N THR A 56 -3.67 -6.04 -1.98
CA THR A 56 -3.86 -5.68 -3.40
C THR A 56 -3.68 -4.17 -3.60
N GLY A 57 -2.85 -3.76 -4.56
CA GLY A 57 -2.68 -2.34 -4.91
C GLY A 57 -1.83 -1.57 -3.90
N THR A 58 -2.23 -0.33 -3.59
CA THR A 58 -1.71 0.44 -2.46
C THR A 58 -2.47 0.03 -1.19
N TYR A 59 -1.79 -0.62 -0.25
CA TYR A 59 -2.41 -1.21 0.94
C TYR A 59 -1.68 -0.81 2.23
N LEU A 60 -2.24 -1.23 3.37
CA LEU A 60 -1.68 -1.07 4.69
C LEU A 60 -1.60 -2.43 5.39
N ASP A 61 -0.43 -2.77 5.93
CA ASP A 61 -0.31 -3.88 6.85
C ASP A 61 -0.53 -3.44 8.29
N SER A 62 -1.24 -4.30 9.04
CA SER A 62 -1.39 -4.19 10.48
C SER A 62 -0.46 -5.19 11.19
N PRO A 63 -0.16 -5.03 12.48
CA PRO A 63 0.63 -6.01 13.23
C PRO A 63 0.14 -7.46 13.07
N PHE A 64 -1.18 -7.66 12.96
CA PHE A 64 -1.79 -8.98 12.76
C PHE A 64 -1.28 -9.70 11.50
N HIS A 65 -0.89 -8.97 10.45
CA HIS A 65 -0.35 -9.55 9.20
C HIS A 65 0.83 -10.48 9.47
N ARG A 66 1.70 -10.12 10.44
CA ARG A 66 2.89 -10.90 10.80
C ARG A 66 2.79 -11.59 12.16
N TYR A 67 2.06 -11.01 13.12
CA TYR A 67 1.97 -11.46 14.50
C TYR A 67 0.53 -11.83 14.84
N ALA A 68 0.23 -13.11 15.05
CA ALA A 68 -1.15 -13.59 15.24
C ALA A 68 -1.91 -12.96 16.43
N ASP A 69 -1.19 -12.47 17.44
CA ASP A 69 -1.77 -11.75 18.59
C ASP A 69 -1.71 -10.22 18.42
N GLY A 70 -1.28 -9.76 17.25
CA GLY A 70 -1.21 -8.35 16.89
C GLY A 70 -2.60 -7.78 16.57
N ARG A 71 -2.71 -6.45 16.64
CA ARG A 71 -3.94 -5.74 16.26
C ARG A 71 -4.20 -5.88 14.77
N ASP A 72 -5.44 -6.14 14.40
CA ASP A 72 -5.87 -6.07 13.01
C ASP A 72 -6.18 -4.63 12.58
N ILE A 73 -6.53 -4.44 11.30
CA ILE A 73 -6.84 -3.13 10.72
C ILE A 73 -8.00 -2.43 11.46
N SER A 74 -8.99 -3.17 11.95
CA SER A 74 -10.15 -2.60 12.66
C SER A 74 -9.81 -2.08 14.07
N GLU A 75 -8.70 -2.54 14.64
CA GLU A 75 -8.22 -2.16 15.97
C GLU A 75 -7.13 -1.07 15.94
N LEU A 76 -6.71 -0.63 14.76
CA LEU A 76 -5.77 0.48 14.62
C LEU A 76 -6.45 1.80 14.99
N ARG A 77 -5.78 2.58 15.85
CA ARG A 77 -6.22 3.94 16.21
C ARG A 77 -6.01 4.86 15.01
N LEU A 78 -7.00 5.68 14.67
CA LEU A 78 -6.94 6.57 13.50
C LEU A 78 -5.77 7.56 13.57
N GLU A 79 -5.41 8.06 14.75
CA GLU A 79 -4.26 8.93 14.96
C GLU A 79 -2.91 8.30 14.60
N LEU A 80 -2.84 6.98 14.34
CA LEU A 80 -1.64 6.30 13.86
C LEU A 80 -1.58 6.18 12.33
N ILE A 81 -2.66 6.50 11.61
CA ILE A 81 -2.79 6.22 10.17
C ILE A 81 -3.43 7.35 9.35
N ALA A 82 -4.01 8.37 9.99
CA ALA A 82 -4.72 9.47 9.34
C ALA A 82 -4.26 10.84 9.87
N ASP A 83 -4.29 11.85 8.99
CA ASP A 83 -3.88 13.24 9.27
C ASP A 83 -2.47 13.36 9.89
N LEU A 84 -1.59 12.41 9.56
CA LEU A 84 -0.20 12.43 9.99
C LEU A 84 0.60 13.47 9.22
N LYS A 85 1.54 14.12 9.90
CA LYS A 85 2.58 14.89 9.23
C LYS A 85 3.45 13.93 8.41
N GLY A 86 3.36 14.03 7.09
CA GLY A 86 4.18 13.25 6.15
C GLY A 86 5.59 13.82 6.00
N LEU A 87 6.58 12.94 5.98
CA LEU A 87 7.96 13.21 5.59
C LEU A 87 8.30 12.32 4.40
N VAL A 88 8.68 12.92 3.28
CA VAL A 88 9.09 12.18 2.08
C VAL A 88 10.60 12.13 2.02
N PHE A 89 11.15 10.92 2.04
CA PHE A 89 12.58 10.66 1.85
C PHE A 89 12.78 10.07 0.46
N ARG A 90 13.70 10.64 -0.31
CA ARG A 90 13.96 10.21 -1.68
C ARG A 90 15.22 9.35 -1.70
N ALA A 91 15.05 8.06 -1.97
CA ALA A 91 16.15 7.12 -2.12
C ALA A 91 16.85 7.32 -3.48
N ASP A 92 18.09 6.85 -3.59
CA ASP A 92 18.79 6.79 -4.89
C ASP A 92 18.12 5.72 -5.78
N PRO A 93 17.61 6.07 -6.98
CA PRO A 93 17.01 5.10 -7.90
C PRO A 93 17.97 4.00 -8.39
N GLY A 94 19.28 4.16 -8.19
CA GLY A 94 20.31 3.17 -8.51
C GLY A 94 20.54 2.12 -7.42
N GLU A 95 20.00 2.32 -6.21
CA GLU A 95 20.21 1.44 -5.07
C GLU A 95 18.93 0.66 -4.72
N ARG A 96 19.07 -0.67 -4.58
CA ARG A 96 17.97 -1.52 -4.12
C ARG A 96 17.86 -1.54 -2.60
N ALA A 97 18.98 -1.69 -1.91
CA ALA A 97 19.04 -1.79 -0.46
C ALA A 97 19.15 -0.40 0.16
N ILE A 98 18.10 0.05 0.83
CA ILE A 98 18.00 1.41 1.39
C ILE A 98 18.38 1.35 2.87
N GLY A 99 19.51 1.95 3.22
CA GLY A 99 20.03 1.98 4.58
C GLY A 99 19.51 3.15 5.43
N PRO A 100 19.88 3.19 6.72
CA PRO A 100 19.43 4.21 7.67
C PRO A 100 19.96 5.61 7.37
N GLU A 101 21.02 5.74 6.58
CA GLU A 101 21.61 7.02 6.16
C GLU A 101 20.60 7.93 5.46
N LEU A 102 19.60 7.35 4.79
CA LEU A 102 18.49 8.07 4.15
C LEU A 102 17.73 8.97 5.13
N PHE A 103 17.63 8.57 6.41
CA PHE A 103 16.84 9.26 7.41
C PHE A 103 17.65 10.16 8.34
N SER A 104 18.98 10.15 8.21
CA SER A 104 19.89 10.69 9.23
C SER A 104 19.54 12.15 9.62
N GLU A 105 19.46 12.37 10.94
CA GLU A 105 19.10 13.64 11.60
C GLU A 105 17.63 14.10 11.52
N ALA A 106 16.76 13.35 10.83
CA ALA A 106 15.34 13.67 10.81
C ALA A 106 14.63 13.21 12.09
N ASP A 107 13.92 14.12 12.76
CA ASP A 107 12.90 13.74 13.73
C ASP A 107 11.71 13.14 12.98
N VAL A 108 11.54 11.82 13.07
CA VAL A 108 10.42 11.07 12.46
C VAL A 108 9.35 10.68 13.47
N CYS A 109 9.51 11.02 14.75
CA CYS A 109 8.65 10.52 15.81
C CYS A 109 7.18 10.94 15.59
N GLY A 110 6.26 9.96 15.59
CA GLY A 110 4.83 10.18 15.39
C GLY A 110 4.44 10.67 13.98
N LYS A 111 5.35 10.62 13.00
CA LYS A 111 5.12 11.08 11.62
C LYS A 111 4.90 9.90 10.67
N ALA A 112 4.35 10.18 9.49
CA ALA A 112 4.33 9.24 8.38
C ALA A 112 5.63 9.38 7.58
N VAL A 113 6.47 8.36 7.58
CA VAL A 113 7.70 8.28 6.79
C VAL A 113 7.37 7.62 5.47
N LEU A 114 7.50 8.37 4.37
CA LEU A 114 7.23 7.89 3.02
C LEU A 114 8.54 7.83 2.24
N ILE A 115 8.98 6.63 1.89
CA ILE A 115 10.17 6.38 1.08
C ILE A 115 9.76 6.38 -0.39
N HIS A 116 10.29 7.34 -1.14
CA HIS A 116 10.10 7.45 -2.57
C HIS A 116 11.37 6.97 -3.29
N THR A 117 11.29 5.78 -3.85
CA THR A 117 12.32 5.10 -4.64
C THR A 117 12.16 5.36 -6.14
N GLY A 118 10.97 5.81 -6.56
CA GLY A 118 10.60 5.95 -7.97
C GLY A 118 10.18 4.63 -8.62
N TRP A 119 10.03 3.55 -7.84
CA TRP A 119 9.69 2.23 -8.35
C TRP A 119 8.25 2.12 -8.84
N ALA A 120 7.34 2.95 -8.28
CA ALA A 120 5.96 3.09 -8.72
C ALA A 120 5.80 3.36 -10.24
N LYS A 121 6.82 3.87 -10.93
CA LYS A 121 6.81 4.05 -12.40
C LYS A 121 6.68 2.72 -13.18
N TYR A 122 7.01 1.59 -12.55
CA TYR A 122 6.92 0.26 -13.16
C TYR A 122 5.58 -0.43 -12.91
N TRP A 123 4.67 0.17 -12.13
CA TRP A 123 3.37 -0.41 -11.81
C TRP A 123 2.63 -0.95 -13.04
N GLY A 124 2.11 -2.18 -12.94
CA GLY A 124 1.43 -2.87 -14.03
C GLY A 124 2.35 -3.51 -15.10
N SER A 125 3.67 -3.49 -14.91
CA SER A 125 4.64 -4.18 -15.76
C SER A 125 5.34 -5.33 -15.03
N GLU A 126 5.92 -6.28 -15.77
CA GLU A 126 6.72 -7.36 -15.19
C GLU A 126 7.89 -6.83 -14.34
N GLN A 127 8.47 -5.68 -14.72
CA GLN A 127 9.60 -5.08 -14.01
C GLN A 127 9.24 -4.68 -12.57
N TYR A 128 7.96 -4.41 -12.27
CA TYR A 128 7.55 -4.05 -10.91
C TYR A 128 7.87 -5.16 -9.89
N PHE A 129 7.84 -6.42 -10.34
CA PHE A 129 7.98 -7.59 -9.48
C PHE A 129 9.42 -8.06 -9.27
N GLU A 130 10.38 -7.52 -10.02
CA GLU A 130 11.75 -8.03 -10.07
C GLU A 130 12.72 -6.95 -9.60
N ASP A 131 13.68 -7.30 -8.74
CA ASP A 131 14.75 -6.38 -8.30
C ASP A 131 14.24 -5.06 -7.69
N HIS A 132 13.09 -5.09 -7.03
CA HIS A 132 12.53 -3.91 -6.38
C HIS A 132 13.40 -3.43 -5.19
N PRO A 133 13.41 -2.12 -4.89
CA PRO A 133 14.05 -1.57 -3.70
C PRO A 133 13.33 -1.97 -2.41
N TYR A 134 14.06 -2.01 -1.31
CA TYR A 134 13.62 -2.43 0.02
C TYR A 134 14.46 -1.75 1.11
N LEU A 135 14.00 -1.79 2.36
CA LEU A 135 14.76 -1.30 3.52
C LEU A 135 15.71 -2.38 4.05
N THR A 136 16.95 -2.02 4.36
CA THR A 136 17.83 -2.96 5.08
C THR A 136 17.34 -3.20 6.51
N GLU A 137 17.84 -4.27 7.15
CA GLU A 137 17.54 -4.53 8.56
C GLU A 137 17.95 -3.33 9.44
N GLU A 138 19.10 -2.72 9.17
CA GLU A 138 19.58 -1.55 9.92
C GLU A 138 18.64 -0.35 9.77
N ALA A 139 18.07 -0.14 8.57
CA ALA A 139 17.06 0.89 8.33
C ALA A 139 15.77 0.62 9.11
N ALA A 140 15.30 -0.64 9.12
CA ALA A 140 14.12 -1.05 9.88
C ALA A 140 14.33 -0.86 11.41
N GLN A 141 15.50 -1.24 11.94
CA GLN A 141 15.83 -1.05 13.35
C GLN A 141 15.94 0.44 13.73
N TRP A 142 16.50 1.27 12.84
CA TRP A 142 16.57 2.71 13.04
C TRP A 142 15.16 3.33 13.09
N LEU A 143 14.29 2.99 12.15
CA LEU A 143 12.90 3.46 12.12
C LEU A 143 12.15 3.04 13.37
N LYS A 144 12.23 1.75 13.74
CA LYS A 144 11.63 1.24 14.98
C LYS A 144 12.06 2.04 16.21
N SER A 145 13.36 2.34 16.32
CA SER A 145 13.91 3.09 17.45
C SER A 145 13.51 4.57 17.43
N SER A 146 13.28 5.14 16.25
CA SER A 146 12.93 6.55 16.05
C SER A 146 11.42 6.82 16.14
N GLY A 147 10.58 5.77 16.11
CA GLY A 147 9.16 5.81 16.43
C GLY A 147 8.27 6.61 15.47
N PRO A 148 8.37 6.44 14.13
CA PRO A 148 7.35 6.94 13.24
C PRO A 148 6.00 6.27 13.53
N ALA A 149 4.91 6.97 13.24
CA ALA A 149 3.57 6.40 13.38
C ALA A 149 3.26 5.42 12.24
N LEU A 150 3.78 5.71 11.04
CA LEU A 150 3.55 4.95 9.82
C LEU A 150 4.79 5.00 8.93
N VAL A 151 5.11 3.89 8.28
CA VAL A 151 6.17 3.80 7.26
C VAL A 151 5.56 3.26 5.98
N GLY A 152 5.83 3.90 4.85
CA GLY A 152 5.36 3.48 3.53
C GLY A 152 6.46 3.62 2.49
N ILE A 153 6.42 2.76 1.47
CA ILE A 153 7.39 2.73 0.36
C ILE A 153 6.62 2.55 -0.95
N ASP A 154 7.10 3.16 -2.04
CA ASP A 154 6.51 3.05 -3.39
C ASP A 154 7.05 1.85 -4.20
N SER A 155 7.28 0.73 -3.52
CA SER A 155 7.88 -0.51 -4.05
C SER A 155 6.91 -1.69 -3.96
N LEU A 156 7.31 -2.89 -4.42
CA LEU A 156 6.50 -4.12 -4.30
C LEU A 156 6.29 -4.53 -2.84
N ASN A 157 7.37 -4.48 -2.06
CA ASN A 157 7.41 -4.82 -0.65
C ASN A 157 8.45 -3.91 0.03
N ILE A 158 8.29 -3.68 1.33
CA ILE A 158 9.25 -2.96 2.15
C ILE A 158 10.49 -3.82 2.48
N ASP A 159 10.34 -5.14 2.48
CA ASP A 159 11.39 -6.13 2.70
C ASP A 159 11.93 -6.71 1.39
N ASP A 160 13.14 -7.28 1.40
CA ASP A 160 13.67 -7.99 0.23
C ASP A 160 12.93 -9.31 0.00
N THR A 161 12.43 -9.52 -1.23
CA THR A 161 11.70 -10.74 -1.60
C THR A 161 12.61 -11.85 -2.12
N SER A 162 13.91 -11.60 -2.28
CA SER A 162 14.87 -12.59 -2.79
C SER A 162 15.20 -13.73 -1.80
N GLY A 163 15.05 -13.48 -0.50
CA GLY A 163 15.48 -14.39 0.57
C GLY A 163 14.39 -15.32 1.13
N GLY A 164 13.10 -15.08 0.83
CA GLY A 164 11.99 -15.90 1.34
C GLY A 164 11.88 -15.97 2.87
N HIS A 165 12.19 -14.88 3.58
CA HIS A 165 12.20 -14.81 5.05
C HIS A 165 11.04 -13.99 5.62
#